data_AF-A0A9Q0SI28-F1
#
_entry.id   AF-A0A9Q0SI28-F1
#
_cell.length_a   1.000
_cell.length_b   1.000
_cell.length_c   1.000
_cell.angle_alpha   90.00
_cell.angle_beta   90.00
_cell.angle_gamma   90.00
#
_symmetry.space_group_name_H-M   'P 1'
#
loop_
_entity.id
_entity.type
_entity.pdbx_description
1 polymer ?
#
loop_
_entity_poly.entity_id
_entity_poly.type
_entity_poly.pdbx_seq_one_letter_code
_entity_poly.pdbx_strand_id
1 'polypeptide(L)'
;MVIGKSVVGHWVKVVQPVQFQKGYNELVLLSQTVGLQNYGAFLERDGAGFKGQIKLTGFKNGDTDLSNLSWTYQVGLKGEFLKVHTTGDTEKFEWFDLAVDAIPSTFTWYKTFFDAPAGDDPVALDLGSMGKGQA
;
A
#
# COMPACT_ATOMS: atom_id res chain seq x y z
N MET A 1 4.37 -8.24 -3.89
CA MET A 1 4.23 -6.82 -3.52
C MET A 1 5.61 -6.25 -3.27
N VAL A 2 5.99 -5.18 -3.96
CA VAL A 2 7.30 -4.54 -3.81
C VAL A 2 7.12 -3.27 -2.99
N ILE A 3 7.83 -3.15 -1.87
CA ILE A 3 7.87 -1.89 -1.08
C ILE A 3 9.22 -1.23 -1.34
N GLY A 4 9.31 -0.45 -2.42
CA GLY A 4 10.41 0.48 -2.63
C GLY A 4 10.14 1.76 -1.85
N LYS A 5 10.98 2.10 -0.87
CA LYS A 5 10.92 3.40 -0.20
C LYS A 5 11.72 4.40 -1.04
N SER A 6 11.03 5.33 -1.69
CA SER A 6 11.67 6.53 -2.23
C SER A 6 11.74 7.58 -1.12
N VAL A 7 12.91 8.20 -0.93
CA VAL A 7 13.08 9.34 -0.02
C VAL A 7 12.96 10.62 -0.84
N VAL A 8 12.30 11.62 -0.25
CA VAL A 8 11.95 12.93 -0.82
C VAL A 8 13.00 13.46 -1.82
N GLY A 9 12.57 13.78 -3.04
CA GLY A 9 13.39 14.45 -4.07
C GLY A 9 14.41 13.56 -4.81
N HIS A 10 14.49 12.26 -4.51
CA HIS A 10 15.42 11.36 -5.19
C HIS A 10 14.74 10.10 -5.72
N TRP A 11 14.65 9.99 -7.05
CA TRP A 11 14.18 8.79 -7.74
C TRP A 11 15.18 7.65 -7.54
N VAL A 12 14.75 6.59 -6.83
CA VAL A 12 15.59 5.43 -6.53
C VAL A 12 15.23 4.27 -7.44
N LYS A 13 16.24 3.58 -7.99
CA LYS A 13 16.04 2.30 -8.68
C LYS A 13 15.64 1.24 -7.67
N VAL A 14 14.50 0.60 -7.90
CA VAL A 14 14.03 -0.54 -7.10
C VAL A 14 14.34 -1.83 -7.86
N VAL A 15 14.96 -2.80 -7.18
CA VAL A 15 15.23 -4.14 -7.72
C VAL A 15 14.60 -5.14 -6.76
N GLN A 16 13.69 -5.97 -7.28
CA GLN A 16 12.98 -6.96 -6.48
C GLN A 16 13.02 -8.33 -7.17
N PRO A 17 13.50 -9.38 -6.50
CA PRO A 17 13.32 -10.75 -6.95
C PRO A 17 11.84 -11.10 -7.01
N VAL A 18 11.41 -11.65 -8.15
CA VAL A 18 10.05 -12.11 -8.39
C VAL A 18 10.09 -13.54 -8.91
N GLN A 19 9.07 -14.32 -8.59
CA GLN A 19 8.92 -15.69 -9.08
C GLN A 19 7.77 -15.71 -10.09
N PHE A 20 8.04 -16.27 -11.27
CA PHE A 20 7.05 -16.44 -12.32
C PHE A 20 6.71 -17.92 -12.48
N GLN A 21 5.45 -18.19 -12.76
CA GLN A 21 4.98 -19.51 -13.15
C GLN A 21 4.95 -19.64 -14.68
N LYS A 22 4.93 -20.88 -15.18
CA LYS A 22 4.80 -21.12 -16.62
C LYS A 22 3.43 -20.62 -17.10
N GLY A 23 3.44 -19.72 -18.08
CA GLY A 23 2.23 -19.16 -18.69
C GLY A 23 2.02 -17.69 -18.37
N TYR A 24 0.76 -17.28 -18.30
CA TYR A 24 0.39 -15.90 -17.99
C TYR A 24 0.58 -15.62 -16.49
N ASN A 25 1.20 -14.49 -16.18
CA ASN A 25 1.39 -14.02 -14.81
C ASN A 25 0.83 -12.60 -14.69
N GLU A 26 0.20 -12.30 -13.57
CA GLU A 26 -0.27 -10.96 -13.25
C GLU A 26 0.77 -10.24 -12.39
N LEU A 27 1.18 -9.06 -12.84
CA LEU A 27 2.13 -8.22 -12.11
C LEU A 27 1.40 -7.01 -11.53
N VAL A 28 1.30 -6.98 -10.20
CA VAL A 28 0.67 -5.87 -9.48
C VAL A 28 1.73 -5.03 -8.77
N LEU A 29 1.76 -3.75 -9.09
CA LEU A 29 2.63 -2.74 -8.47
C LEU A 29 1.79 -1.80 -7.60
N LEU A 30 2.12 -1.71 -6.32
CA LEU A 30 1.50 -0.74 -5.42
C LEU A 30 2.44 0.44 -5.22
N SER A 31 1.94 1.64 -5.47
CA SER A 31 2.59 2.89 -5.05
C SER A 31 1.78 3.54 -3.94
N GLN A 32 2.45 4.05 -2.92
CA GLN A 32 1.85 4.80 -1.82
C GLN A 32 2.67 6.04 -1.53
N THR A 33 2.01 7.19 -1.34
CA THR A 33 2.62 8.42 -0.84
C THR A 33 2.49 8.53 0.68
N VAL A 34 3.47 9.16 1.32
CA VAL A 34 3.40 9.51 2.76
C VAL A 34 3.59 11.01 2.86
N GLY A 35 2.50 11.73 2.63
CA GLY A 35 2.55 13.16 2.35
C GLY A 35 3.16 13.48 0.97
N LEU A 36 3.21 14.77 0.67
CA LEU A 36 3.86 15.34 -0.51
C LEU A 36 4.84 16.43 -0.06
N GLN A 37 5.82 16.73 -0.90
CA GLN A 37 6.77 17.81 -0.61
C GLN A 37 6.03 19.15 -0.54
N ASN A 38 6.34 19.93 0.49
CA ASN A 38 5.62 21.16 0.83
C ASN A 38 6.48 22.45 0.74
N TYR A 39 7.75 22.35 0.35
CA TYR A 39 8.64 23.50 0.10
C TYR A 39 9.75 23.16 -0.91
N GLY A 40 10.19 24.17 -1.68
CA GLY A 40 11.17 24.03 -2.77
C GLY A 40 10.69 24.69 -4.07
N ALA A 41 11.59 24.85 -5.05
CA ALA A 41 11.22 25.35 -6.38
C ALA A 41 10.67 24.21 -7.26
N PHE A 42 9.64 24.49 -8.05
CA PHE A 42 9.04 23.57 -9.03
C PHE A 42 8.51 22.25 -8.45
N LEU A 43 8.01 22.26 -7.20
CA LEU A 43 7.49 21.08 -6.50
C LEU A 43 6.37 20.38 -7.26
N GLU A 44 5.54 21.17 -7.94
CA GLU A 44 4.45 20.69 -8.77
C GLU A 44 4.90 19.82 -9.94
N ARG A 45 6.19 19.88 -10.31
CA ARG A 45 6.79 19.06 -11.37
C ARG A 45 7.31 17.72 -10.86
N ASP A 46 7.54 17.58 -9.56
CA ASP A 46 8.03 16.33 -8.98
C ASP A 46 6.82 15.47 -8.58
N GLY A 47 6.58 14.41 -9.36
CA GLY A 47 5.48 13.48 -9.14
C GLY A 47 5.83 12.37 -8.16
N ALA A 48 4.86 11.50 -7.88
CA ALA A 48 5.08 10.29 -7.08
C ALA A 48 4.73 9.02 -7.86
N GLY A 49 5.30 7.90 -7.43
CA GLY A 49 5.01 6.57 -7.96
C GLY A 49 6.12 5.99 -8.81
N PHE A 50 5.75 5.18 -9.81
CA PHE A 50 6.71 4.53 -10.69
C PHE A 50 6.94 5.40 -11.93
N LYS A 51 8.21 5.70 -12.21
CA LYS A 51 8.63 6.46 -13.39
C LYS A 51 9.87 5.80 -14.00
N GLY A 52 9.98 5.88 -15.32
CA GLY A 52 11.13 5.37 -16.06
C GLY A 52 10.96 3.92 -16.49
N GLN A 53 12.09 3.21 -16.60
CA GLN A 53 12.13 1.87 -17.19
C GLN A 53 11.71 0.79 -16.19
N ILE A 54 10.82 -0.09 -16.62
CA ILE A 54 10.45 -1.31 -15.91
C ILE A 54 10.97 -2.50 -16.73
N LYS A 55 11.91 -3.26 -16.15
CA LYS A 55 12.54 -4.40 -16.83
C LYS A 55 12.49 -5.65 -15.97
N LEU A 56 12.22 -6.78 -16.62
CA LEU A 56 12.45 -8.11 -16.05
C LEU A 56 13.78 -8.63 -16.55
N THR A 57 14.61 -9.09 -15.62
CA THR A 57 15.96 -9.58 -15.90
C THR A 57 16.13 -11.00 -15.42
N GLY A 58 17.11 -11.73 -15.99
CA GLY A 58 17.46 -13.08 -15.52
C GLY A 58 16.74 -14.22 -16.24
N PHE A 59 15.98 -13.93 -17.30
CA PHE A 59 15.50 -14.97 -18.21
C PHE A 59 16.63 -15.42 -19.14
N LYS A 60 16.61 -16.71 -19.55
CA LYS A 60 17.60 -17.27 -20.49
C LYS A 60 17.61 -16.55 -21.85
N ASN A 61 16.46 -15.98 -22.23
CA ASN A 61 16.28 -15.32 -23.52
C ASN A 61 16.61 -13.82 -23.46
N GLY A 62 17.22 -13.35 -22.38
CA GLY A 62 17.57 -11.95 -22.16
C GLY A 62 16.51 -11.18 -21.35
N ASP A 63 16.74 -9.88 -21.23
CA ASP A 63 15.89 -8.99 -20.46
C ASP A 63 14.62 -8.63 -21.25
N THR A 64 13.50 -8.47 -20.54
CA THR A 64 12.22 -8.05 -21.12
C THR A 64 11.86 -6.65 -20.60
N ASP A 65 11.63 -5.71 -21.51
CA ASP A 65 11.18 -4.36 -21.17
C ASP A 65 9.65 -4.29 -21.11
N LEU A 66 9.10 -3.87 -19.98
CA LEU A 66 7.67 -3.75 -19.72
C LEU A 66 7.18 -2.29 -19.82
N SER A 67 8.07 -1.33 -20.07
CA SER A 67 7.77 0.11 -19.94
C SER A 67 6.68 0.59 -20.91
N ASN A 68 6.62 0.00 -22.10
CA ASN A 68 5.69 0.38 -23.17
C ASN A 68 4.50 -0.57 -23.30
N LEU A 69 4.30 -1.48 -22.33
CA LEU A 69 3.12 -2.34 -22.30
C LEU A 69 1.90 -1.57 -21.76
N SER A 70 0.71 -2.12 -22.02
CA SER A 70 -0.53 -1.58 -21.46
C SER A 70 -0.59 -1.85 -19.95
N TRP A 71 -0.69 -0.78 -19.17
CA TRP A 71 -0.87 -0.84 -17.71
C TRP A 71 -2.28 -0.39 -17.33
N THR A 72 -2.90 -1.13 -16.43
CA THR A 72 -4.16 -0.74 -15.80
C THR A 72 -3.87 -0.02 -14.49
N TYR A 73 -4.61 1.06 -14.22
CA TYR A 73 -4.44 1.89 -13.03
C TYR A 73 -5.69 1.84 -12.16
N GLN A 74 -5.49 1.60 -10.87
CA GLN A 74 -6.54 1.69 -9.85
C GLN A 74 -6.09 2.67 -8.76
N VAL A 75 -6.94 3.64 -8.46
CA VAL A 75 -6.72 4.61 -7.38
C VAL A 75 -7.39 4.09 -6.10
N GLY A 76 -6.63 4.06 -5.01
CA GLY A 76 -7.11 3.65 -3.70
C GLY A 76 -7.32 2.14 -3.54
N LEU A 77 -7.67 1.76 -2.31
CA LEU A 77 -7.98 0.39 -1.92
C LEU A 77 -9.49 0.13 -2.01
N LYS A 78 -9.86 -1.13 -2.28
CA LYS A 78 -11.27 -1.54 -2.35
C LYS A 78 -12.06 -1.16 -1.09
N GLY A 79 -11.47 -1.30 0.10
CA GLY A 79 -12.11 -0.92 1.36
C GLY A 79 -12.34 0.58 1.53
N GLU A 80 -11.48 1.42 0.94
CA GLU A 80 -11.68 2.87 0.92
C GLU A 80 -12.86 3.24 0.02
N PHE A 81 -12.92 2.65 -1.18
CA PHE A 81 -14.03 2.86 -2.12
C PHE A 81 -15.37 2.43 -1.52
N LEU A 82 -15.38 1.29 -0.81
CA LEU A 82 -16.57 0.78 -0.12
C LEU A 82 -16.85 1.48 1.21
N LYS A 83 -16.00 2.43 1.62
CA LYS A 83 -16.14 3.21 2.87
C LYS A 83 -16.23 2.34 4.13
N VAL A 84 -15.39 1.31 4.23
CA VAL A 84 -15.35 0.37 5.38
C VAL A 84 -15.19 1.08 6.75
N HIS A 85 -14.60 2.28 6.75
CA HIS A 85 -14.37 3.09 7.95
C HIS A 85 -15.61 3.83 8.48
N THR A 86 -16.77 3.78 7.79
CA THR A 86 -17.99 4.45 8.27
C THR A 86 -18.76 3.59 9.26
N THR A 87 -19.34 4.23 10.27
CA THR A 87 -19.99 3.56 11.41
C THR A 87 -21.40 3.03 11.13
N GLY A 88 -22.03 3.39 10.01
CA GLY A 88 -23.45 3.14 9.74
C GLY A 88 -23.80 1.84 9.00
N ASP A 89 -22.82 1.08 8.50
CA ASP A 89 -23.07 -0.01 7.55
C ASP A 89 -22.40 -1.34 7.98
N THR A 90 -22.74 -1.83 9.17
CA THR A 90 -22.13 -3.05 9.73
C THR A 90 -22.47 -4.32 8.95
N GLU A 91 -23.56 -4.34 8.20
CA GLU A 91 -24.01 -5.51 7.42
C GLU A 91 -23.38 -5.62 6.02
N LYS A 92 -22.62 -4.62 5.57
CA LYS A 92 -22.03 -4.62 4.21
C LYS A 92 -20.81 -5.53 4.06
N PHE A 93 -20.19 -5.93 5.15
CA PHE A 93 -18.93 -6.67 5.14
C PHE A 93 -18.98 -7.85 6.12
N GLU A 94 -18.44 -8.98 5.69
CA GLU A 94 -18.20 -10.12 6.57
C GLU A 94 -16.96 -9.84 7.42
N TRP A 95 -17.17 -9.66 8.73
CA TRP A 95 -16.11 -9.50 9.71
C TRP A 95 -15.82 -10.82 10.39
N PHE A 96 -14.56 -11.07 10.71
CA PHE A 96 -14.11 -12.25 11.44
C PHE A 96 -13.37 -11.80 12.70
N ASP A 97 -13.60 -12.51 13.80
CA ASP A 97 -12.85 -12.27 15.04
C ASP A 97 -11.38 -12.64 14.84
N LEU A 98 -10.50 -11.79 15.38
CA LEU A 98 -9.07 -11.99 15.29
C LEU A 98 -8.64 -13.13 16.23
N ALA A 99 -8.09 -14.20 15.68
CA ALA A 99 -7.49 -15.27 16.48
C ALA A 99 -6.23 -14.79 17.21
N VAL A 100 -5.97 -15.34 18.40
CA VAL A 100 -4.81 -14.96 19.25
C VAL A 100 -3.47 -15.24 18.57
N ASP A 101 -3.43 -16.24 17.69
CA ASP A 101 -2.30 -16.68 16.89
C ASP A 101 -2.41 -16.26 15.42
N ALA A 102 -3.28 -15.29 15.11
CA ALA A 102 -3.46 -14.81 13.75
C ALA A 102 -2.15 -14.24 13.19
N ILE A 103 -1.73 -14.79 12.05
CA ILE A 103 -0.54 -14.31 11.33
C ILE A 103 -0.90 -12.98 10.65
N PRO A 104 -0.12 -11.90 10.87
CA PRO A 104 -0.36 -10.62 10.20
C PRO A 104 -0.38 -10.77 8.68
N SER A 105 -1.43 -10.25 8.05
CA SER A 105 -1.61 -10.24 6.61
C SER A 105 -1.54 -8.82 6.05
N THR A 106 -1.05 -8.68 4.82
CA THR A 106 -1.01 -7.40 4.11
C THR A 106 -2.41 -7.01 3.62
N PHE A 107 -2.75 -5.72 3.68
CA PHE A 107 -4.04 -5.16 3.27
C PHE A 107 -5.25 -5.64 4.06
N THR A 108 -5.11 -5.67 5.39
CA THR A 108 -6.17 -6.11 6.31
C THR A 108 -6.83 -4.92 6.98
N TRP A 109 -8.16 -4.96 7.05
CA TRP A 109 -8.97 -3.98 7.78
C TRP A 109 -9.28 -4.54 9.17
N TYR A 110 -9.03 -3.74 10.19
CA TYR A 110 -9.34 -4.07 11.58
C TYR A 110 -10.41 -3.13 12.10
N LYS A 111 -11.27 -3.65 12.98
CA LYS A 111 -12.32 -2.90 13.62
C LYS A 111 -12.45 -3.35 15.07
N THR A 112 -12.65 -2.40 15.96
CA THR A 112 -12.94 -2.64 17.37
C THR A 112 -13.90 -1.58 17.88
N PHE A 113 -14.55 -1.87 19.01
CA PHE A 113 -15.37 -0.93 19.76
C PHE A 113 -14.84 -0.92 21.19
N PHE A 114 -14.75 0.27 21.78
CA PHE A 114 -14.35 0.44 23.17
C PHE A 114 -15.12 1.62 23.76
N ASP A 115 -15.40 1.54 25.06
CA ASP A 115 -16.03 2.64 25.78
C ASP A 115 -15.02 3.77 26.01
N ALA A 116 -15.50 5.02 25.99
CA ALA A 116 -14.66 6.16 26.27
C ALA A 116 -14.08 6.05 27.71
N PRO A 117 -12.76 6.25 27.89
CA PRO A 117 -12.17 6.27 29.22
C PRO A 117 -12.71 7.45 30.04
N ALA A 118 -12.78 7.29 31.36
CA ALA A 118 -13.24 8.34 32.25
C ALA A 118 -12.17 9.43 32.46
N GLY A 119 -12.62 10.66 32.73
CA GLY A 119 -11.75 11.81 32.99
C GLY A 119 -11.55 12.71 31.77
N ASP A 120 -10.74 13.75 31.96
CA ASP A 120 -10.46 14.79 30.95
C ASP A 120 -9.02 14.72 30.40
N ASP A 121 -8.27 13.67 30.78
CA ASP A 121 -6.89 13.49 30.36
C ASP A 121 -6.81 13.12 28.86
N PRO A 122 -5.75 13.54 28.14
CA PRO A 122 -5.54 13.17 26.75
C PRO A 122 -5.43 11.67 26.56
N VAL A 123 -6.03 11.16 25.48
CA VAL A 123 -6.03 9.74 25.10
C VAL A 123 -5.25 9.51 23.81
N ALA A 124 -4.61 8.35 23.70
CA ALA A 124 -3.89 7.91 22.51
C ALA A 124 -4.09 6.41 22.26
N LEU A 125 -3.91 6.00 21.00
CA LEU A 125 -3.88 4.59 20.61
C LEU A 125 -2.43 4.11 20.52
N ASP A 126 -2.10 3.03 21.23
CA ASP A 126 -0.82 2.34 21.06
C ASP A 126 -0.90 1.40 19.84
N LEU A 127 -0.24 1.81 18.76
CA LEU A 127 -0.12 1.04 17.52
C LEU A 127 1.28 0.44 17.35
N GLY A 128 2.06 0.31 18.44
CA GLY A 128 3.45 -0.17 18.39
C GLY A 128 3.61 -1.61 17.88
N SER A 129 2.57 -2.44 18.02
CA SER A 129 2.52 -3.79 17.45
C SER A 129 2.07 -3.83 15.98
N MET A 130 1.54 -2.72 15.46
CA MET A 130 1.01 -2.63 14.10
C MET A 130 2.11 -2.29 13.08
N GLY A 131 1.80 -2.51 11.81
CA GLY A 131 2.65 -2.15 10.69
C GLY A 131 2.41 -0.72 10.19
N LYS A 132 2.13 -0.58 8.90
CA LYS A 132 1.78 0.69 8.26
C LYS A 132 0.30 0.70 7.89
N GLY A 133 -0.40 1.78 8.22
CA GLY A 133 -1.83 1.91 7.92
C GLY A 133 -2.37 3.31 8.20
N GLN A 134 -3.69 3.37 8.37
CA GLN A 134 -4.44 4.55 8.79
C GLN A 134 -5.38 4.13 9.92
N ALA A 135 -5.56 5.00 10.92
CA ALA A 135 -6.45 4.83 12.07
C ALA A 135 -7.19 6.14 12.34
#